data_AF-A0A1Y2FYC1-F1
#
_entry.id   AF-A0A1Y2FYC1-F1
#
_cell.length_a   1.000
_cell.length_b   1.000
_cell.length_c   1.000
_cell.angle_alpha   90.00
_cell.angle_beta   90.00
_cell.angle_gamma   90.00
#
_symmetry.space_group_name_H-M   'P 1'
#
loop_
_entity.id
_entity.type
_entity.pdbx_description
1 polymer ?
#
loop_
_entity_poly.entity_id
_entity_poly.type
_entity_poly.pdbx_seq_one_letter_code
_entity_poly.pdbx_strand_id
1 'polypeptide(L)'
;MGANRFAGLRLEDLQGDMLPLCKDQFGCRYLQKKLEDGNPEHRDMIFNEIFPHFAELMTDPFANYLSQRLLEYSTDEQRDALIESISGELVSISLNMHGTRAVQKMIDYLSTQRQVQSLILALNLNVVTLIKDLNGNHVIQKCLNHLPPEDNQFIYNAVATHCIEVATHRHGCCVLQRCIDHASESQRIQLVTEITYNSLTLVQDAFGNYVVQYVLDLNDNRFIEAIVRQFLGNVSALSAQKFSSNVVEKCIRVADATGRRAIIDELLNKQRLERLLRDSFANYVVQTALDYAEPAQRAQLIETIRPILPMIRNTPYGKRIQSKIQRETNDHMSRSAYHHPALVPGGHFYGLPSIHGPPPHQFIQHPGHHMQPMGDYGNPRGSPYLGGYQSHQGPPPPHHAHHPQNGQLGQMHQQQQFAPFPGMGMGAESGAYGQMAGGYGGMSNGGFM
;
A
#
# COMPACT_ATOMS: atom_id res chain seq x y z
N MET A 1 9.78 -43.65 12.03
CA MET A 1 8.67 -44.47 12.57
C MET A 1 7.36 -43.67 12.80
N GLY A 2 7.14 -42.52 12.14
CA GLY A 2 6.12 -41.55 12.59
C GLY A 2 4.66 -41.78 12.16
N ALA A 3 4.39 -42.19 10.92
CA ALA A 3 3.01 -42.25 10.40
C ALA A 3 2.21 -43.50 10.83
N ASN A 4 2.90 -44.63 11.08
CA ASN A 4 2.25 -45.91 11.42
C ASN A 4 1.87 -46.05 12.90
N ARG A 5 2.31 -45.13 13.78
CA ARG A 5 2.05 -45.21 15.23
C ARG A 5 0.56 -45.11 15.57
N PHE A 6 -0.20 -44.38 14.76
CA PHE A 6 -1.62 -44.10 15.01
C PHE A 6 -2.56 -44.89 14.09
N ALA A 7 -2.03 -45.84 13.32
CA ALA A 7 -2.84 -46.68 12.44
C ALA A 7 -3.67 -47.67 13.28
N GLY A 8 -5.00 -47.59 13.18
CA GLY A 8 -5.92 -48.47 13.92
C GLY A 8 -6.12 -48.11 15.39
N LEU A 9 -5.43 -47.09 15.90
CA LEU A 9 -5.66 -46.58 17.25
C LEU A 9 -7.01 -45.88 17.30
N ARG A 10 -7.81 -46.19 18.33
CA ARG A 10 -9.09 -45.50 18.54
C ARG A 10 -8.88 -44.29 19.43
N LEU A 11 -9.71 -43.26 19.26
CA LEU A 11 -9.60 -42.06 20.09
C LEU A 11 -9.99 -42.35 21.54
N GLU A 12 -10.93 -43.26 21.77
CA GLU A 12 -11.38 -43.61 23.12
C GLU A 12 -10.27 -44.27 23.96
N ASP A 13 -9.32 -44.95 23.30
CA ASP A 13 -8.16 -45.57 23.95
C ASP A 13 -7.14 -44.53 24.45
N LEU A 14 -7.29 -43.26 24.06
CA LEU A 14 -6.40 -42.15 24.42
C LEU A 14 -6.99 -41.24 25.49
N GLN A 15 -8.17 -41.56 26.02
CA GLN A 15 -8.85 -40.70 26.98
C GLN A 15 -8.01 -40.51 28.25
N GLY A 16 -7.75 -39.25 28.61
CA GLY A 16 -6.90 -38.84 29.73
C GLY A 16 -5.42 -38.65 29.38
N ASP A 17 -5.00 -39.06 28.18
CA ASP A 17 -3.61 -39.03 27.71
C ASP A 17 -3.46 -38.22 26.41
N MET A 18 -4.42 -37.37 26.02
CA MET A 18 -4.36 -36.63 24.75
C MET A 18 -3.42 -35.41 24.78
N LEU A 19 -3.16 -34.82 25.95
CA LEU A 19 -2.36 -33.59 26.06
C LEU A 19 -0.91 -33.76 25.52
N PRO A 20 -0.17 -34.84 25.84
CA PRO A 20 1.14 -35.09 25.24
C PRO A 20 1.10 -35.21 23.71
N LEU A 21 0.00 -35.73 23.14
CA LEU A 21 -0.15 -35.86 21.70
C LEU A 21 -0.32 -34.50 21.03
N CYS A 22 -0.90 -33.51 21.70
CA CYS A 22 -1.12 -32.17 21.14
C CYS A 22 0.18 -31.47 20.74
N LYS A 23 1.27 -31.73 21.48
CA LYS A 23 2.61 -31.15 21.23
C LYS A 23 3.53 -32.06 20.41
N ASP A 24 3.08 -33.26 20.07
CA ASP A 24 3.76 -34.15 19.14
C ASP A 24 3.27 -33.89 17.71
N GLN A 25 4.19 -33.81 16.75
CA GLN A 25 3.85 -33.52 15.35
C GLN A 25 2.81 -34.51 14.77
N PHE A 26 2.97 -35.80 15.05
CA PHE A 26 2.11 -36.85 14.51
C PHE A 26 0.83 -37.00 15.34
N GLY A 27 0.92 -36.91 16.66
CA GLY A 27 -0.21 -36.89 17.58
C GLY A 27 -1.17 -35.73 17.30
N CYS A 28 -0.64 -34.52 17.15
CA CYS A 28 -1.41 -33.33 16.82
C CYS A 28 -2.15 -33.50 15.48
N ARG A 29 -1.47 -34.06 14.47
CA ARG A 29 -2.10 -34.34 13.17
C ARG A 29 -3.18 -35.41 13.25
N TYR A 30 -3.00 -36.44 14.09
CA TYR A 30 -4.00 -37.46 14.34
C TYR A 30 -5.27 -36.86 14.98
N LEU A 31 -5.11 -36.03 16.02
CA LEU A 31 -6.24 -35.36 16.69
C LEU A 31 -6.97 -34.38 15.77
N GLN A 32 -6.25 -33.63 14.92
CA GLN A 32 -6.86 -32.79 13.88
C GLN A 32 -7.75 -33.61 12.94
N LYS A 33 -7.27 -34.77 12.48
CA LYS A 33 -8.04 -35.66 11.61
C LYS A 33 -9.30 -36.18 12.30
N LYS A 34 -9.24 -36.45 13.60
CA LYS A 34 -10.40 -36.89 14.39
C LYS A 34 -11.47 -35.81 14.53
N LEU A 35 -11.10 -34.54 14.58
CA LEU A 35 -12.05 -33.43 14.48
C LEU A 35 -12.65 -33.34 13.08
N GLU A 36 -11.82 -33.48 12.04
CA GLU A 36 -12.24 -33.45 10.62
C GLU A 36 -13.20 -34.61 10.24
N ASP A 37 -13.13 -35.76 10.93
CA ASP A 37 -14.05 -36.90 10.76
C ASP A 37 -15.50 -36.53 11.16
N GLY A 38 -15.72 -35.43 11.89
CA GLY A 38 -17.05 -34.88 12.18
C GLY A 38 -17.85 -35.65 13.25
N ASN A 39 -17.21 -36.52 14.02
CA ASN A 39 -17.86 -37.25 15.12
C ASN A 39 -18.01 -36.35 16.37
N PRO A 40 -19.25 -36.05 16.82
CA PRO A 40 -19.48 -35.21 18.01
C PRO A 40 -18.85 -35.76 19.29
N GLU A 41 -18.88 -37.07 19.50
CA GLU A 41 -18.29 -37.69 20.70
C GLU A 41 -16.77 -37.51 20.72
N HIS A 42 -16.12 -37.65 19.57
CA HIS A 42 -14.67 -37.42 19.43
C HIS A 42 -14.31 -35.96 19.65
N ARG A 43 -15.10 -35.04 19.09
CA ARG A 43 -14.94 -33.61 19.35
C ARG A 43 -15.05 -33.31 20.83
N ASP A 44 -16.05 -33.85 21.52
CA ASP A 44 -16.29 -33.57 22.94
C ASP A 44 -15.19 -34.17 23.83
N MET A 45 -14.68 -35.36 23.51
CA MET A 45 -13.50 -35.94 24.19
C MET A 45 -12.27 -35.03 24.04
N ILE A 46 -11.96 -34.62 22.81
CA ILE A 46 -10.83 -33.72 22.51
C ILE A 46 -11.00 -32.38 23.21
N PHE A 47 -12.19 -31.80 23.16
CA PHE A 47 -12.52 -30.54 23.81
C PHE A 47 -12.26 -30.61 25.32
N ASN A 48 -12.81 -31.61 26.01
CA ASN A 48 -12.73 -31.71 27.46
C ASN A 48 -11.29 -31.82 27.98
N GLU A 49 -10.40 -32.50 27.25
CA GLU A 49 -8.99 -32.64 27.63
C GLU A 49 -8.14 -31.42 27.27
N ILE A 50 -8.47 -30.73 26.17
CA ILE A 50 -7.70 -29.59 25.67
C ILE A 50 -8.11 -28.29 26.36
N PHE A 51 -9.39 -28.14 26.70
CA PHE A 51 -9.97 -26.90 27.22
C PHE A 51 -9.17 -26.27 28.36
N PRO A 52 -8.71 -27.00 29.41
CA PRO A 52 -7.92 -26.42 30.50
C PRO A 52 -6.55 -25.85 30.07
N HIS A 53 -6.03 -26.27 28.92
CA HIS A 53 -4.71 -25.92 28.40
C HIS A 53 -4.79 -25.07 27.13
N PHE A 54 -5.97 -24.61 26.74
CA PHE A 54 -6.21 -24.08 25.41
C PHE A 54 -5.32 -22.89 25.05
N ALA A 55 -5.15 -21.91 25.96
CA ALA A 55 -4.29 -20.75 25.75
C ALA A 55 -2.82 -21.14 25.48
N GLU A 56 -2.29 -22.07 26.26
CA GLU A 56 -0.92 -22.59 26.10
C GLU A 56 -0.76 -23.22 24.71
N LEU A 57 -1.73 -24.05 24.31
CA LEU A 57 -1.70 -24.78 23.04
C LEU A 57 -1.84 -23.87 21.83
N MET A 58 -2.52 -22.73 21.93
CA MET A 58 -2.59 -21.75 20.84
C MET A 58 -1.23 -21.18 20.47
N THR A 59 -0.28 -21.13 21.42
CA THR A 59 1.05 -20.54 21.23
C THR A 59 2.14 -21.56 20.93
N ASP A 60 1.81 -22.86 20.97
CA ASP A 60 2.75 -23.94 20.69
C ASP A 60 2.98 -24.12 19.16
N PRO A 61 4.22 -24.40 18.70
CA PRO A 61 4.53 -24.57 17.27
C PRO A 61 3.72 -25.65 16.54
N PHE A 62 3.26 -26.68 17.25
CA PHE A 62 2.46 -27.77 16.70
C PHE A 62 1.00 -27.71 17.17
N ALA A 63 0.76 -27.49 18.46
CA ALA A 63 -0.59 -27.55 19.02
C ALA A 63 -1.51 -26.40 18.57
N ASN A 64 -0.95 -25.30 18.05
CA ASN A 64 -1.76 -24.22 17.49
C ASN A 64 -2.64 -24.70 16.33
N TYR A 65 -2.18 -25.68 15.53
CA TYR A 65 -2.98 -26.25 14.43
C TYR A 65 -4.17 -27.05 14.94
N LEU A 66 -4.01 -27.76 16.06
CA LEU A 66 -5.12 -28.44 16.72
C LEU A 66 -6.10 -27.43 17.32
N SER A 67 -5.59 -26.37 17.95
CA SER A 67 -6.43 -25.29 18.48
C SER A 67 -7.28 -24.64 17.38
N GLN A 68 -6.67 -24.38 16.21
CA GLN A 68 -7.36 -23.88 15.02
C GLN A 68 -8.48 -24.82 14.54
N ARG A 69 -8.24 -26.14 14.54
CA ARG A 69 -9.26 -27.13 14.17
C ARG A 69 -10.35 -27.24 15.23
N LEU A 70 -10.00 -27.19 16.51
CA LEU A 70 -11.00 -27.23 17.57
C LEU A 70 -11.99 -26.07 17.43
N LEU A 71 -11.51 -24.85 17.19
CA LEU A 71 -12.36 -23.66 16.95
C LEU A 71 -13.33 -23.82 15.77
N GLU A 72 -12.87 -24.49 14.70
CA GLU A 72 -13.66 -24.76 13.49
C GLU A 72 -14.78 -25.78 13.73
N TYR A 73 -14.52 -26.85 14.49
CA TYR A 73 -15.47 -27.96 14.70
C TYR A 73 -16.27 -27.87 16.00
N SER A 74 -15.90 -26.97 16.92
CA SER A 74 -16.62 -26.72 18.17
C SER A 74 -18.05 -26.23 17.93
N THR A 75 -18.96 -26.60 18.83
CA THR A 75 -20.29 -25.96 18.90
C THR A 75 -20.17 -24.49 19.33
N ASP A 76 -21.24 -23.73 19.20
CA ASP A 76 -21.23 -22.34 19.65
C ASP A 76 -21.03 -22.23 21.17
N GLU A 77 -21.57 -23.16 21.97
CA GLU A 77 -21.36 -23.20 23.42
C GLU A 77 -19.90 -23.53 23.78
N GLN A 78 -19.28 -24.46 23.05
CA GLN A 78 -17.86 -24.77 23.21
C GLN A 78 -16.99 -23.59 22.81
N ARG A 79 -17.33 -22.90 21.71
CA ARG A 79 -16.60 -21.72 21.23
C ARG A 79 -16.75 -20.54 22.18
N ASP A 80 -17.93 -20.33 22.75
CA ASP A 80 -18.17 -19.36 23.83
C ASP A 80 -17.21 -19.63 25.00
N ALA A 81 -17.15 -20.88 25.48
CA ALA A 81 -16.29 -21.27 26.59
C ALA A 81 -14.79 -21.04 26.27
N LEU A 82 -14.34 -21.41 25.07
CA LEU A 82 -12.95 -21.23 24.64
C LEU A 82 -12.55 -19.76 24.56
N ILE A 83 -13.42 -18.90 24.02
CA ILE A 83 -13.16 -17.46 23.92
C ILE A 83 -13.12 -16.83 25.30
N GLU A 84 -14.07 -17.19 26.18
CA GLU A 84 -14.11 -16.71 27.55
C GLU A 84 -12.87 -17.14 28.34
N SER A 85 -12.42 -18.38 28.18
CA SER A 85 -11.25 -18.92 28.90
C SER A 85 -9.94 -18.23 28.52
N ILE A 86 -9.80 -17.75 27.29
CA ILE A 86 -8.57 -17.06 26.83
C ILE A 86 -8.66 -15.54 26.86
N SER A 87 -9.81 -14.98 27.23
CA SER A 87 -10.08 -13.53 27.14
C SER A 87 -9.01 -12.67 27.81
N GLY A 88 -8.51 -13.06 28.99
CA GLY A 88 -7.46 -12.35 29.73
C GLY A 88 -6.07 -12.43 29.10
N GLU A 89 -5.82 -13.41 28.22
CA GLU A 89 -4.54 -13.66 27.56
C GLU A 89 -4.59 -13.41 26.06
N LEU A 90 -5.74 -13.03 25.51
CA LEU A 90 -5.95 -12.97 24.07
C LEU A 90 -4.97 -12.01 23.37
N VAL A 91 -4.59 -10.93 24.05
CA VAL A 91 -3.59 -9.99 23.55
C VAL A 91 -2.21 -10.65 23.48
N SER A 92 -1.76 -11.33 24.55
CA SER A 92 -0.43 -11.98 24.52
C SER A 92 -0.37 -13.11 23.49
N ILE A 93 -1.47 -13.86 23.32
CA ILE A 93 -1.61 -14.87 22.26
C ILE A 93 -1.53 -14.22 20.87
N SER A 94 -2.19 -13.08 20.67
CA SER A 94 -2.19 -12.34 19.38
C SER A 94 -0.80 -11.82 18.99
N LEU A 95 0.04 -11.48 19.96
CA LEU A 95 1.43 -11.03 19.76
C LEU A 95 2.41 -12.19 19.50
N ASN A 96 1.98 -13.44 19.72
CA ASN A 96 2.78 -14.63 19.47
C ASN A 96 2.73 -15.08 17.99
N MET A 97 3.86 -15.59 17.46
CA MET A 97 3.98 -15.98 16.04
C MET A 97 3.07 -17.14 15.62
N HIS A 98 2.72 -18.04 16.54
CA HIS A 98 1.78 -19.14 16.33
C HIS A 98 0.38 -18.74 16.77
N GLY A 99 0.29 -18.09 17.95
CA GLY A 99 -0.97 -17.62 18.53
C GLY A 99 -1.77 -16.71 17.60
N THR A 100 -1.11 -15.79 16.88
CA THR A 100 -1.78 -14.93 15.88
C THR A 100 -2.56 -15.74 14.83
N ARG A 101 -2.08 -16.93 14.43
CA ARG A 101 -2.78 -17.78 13.46
C ARG A 101 -4.02 -18.42 14.08
N ALA A 102 -3.91 -18.87 15.33
CA ALA A 102 -5.03 -19.42 16.08
C ALA A 102 -6.11 -18.36 16.34
N VAL A 103 -5.74 -17.13 16.72
CA VAL A 103 -6.69 -16.02 16.91
C VAL A 103 -7.34 -15.61 15.60
N GLN A 104 -6.59 -15.55 14.49
CA GLN A 104 -7.18 -15.28 13.18
C GLN A 104 -8.21 -16.33 12.78
N LYS A 105 -7.93 -17.61 13.05
CA LYS A 105 -8.88 -18.71 12.83
C LYS A 105 -10.08 -18.62 13.76
N MET A 106 -9.89 -18.23 15.01
CA MET A 106 -11.00 -17.97 15.95
C MET A 106 -11.96 -16.92 15.38
N ILE A 107 -11.42 -15.82 14.83
CA ILE A 107 -12.22 -14.77 14.20
C ILE A 107 -13.03 -15.31 13.02
N ASP A 108 -12.48 -16.21 12.20
CA ASP A 108 -13.20 -16.81 11.05
C ASP A 108 -14.47 -17.60 11.42
N TYR A 109 -14.58 -18.08 12.66
CA TYR A 109 -15.68 -18.91 13.13
C TYR A 109 -16.52 -18.24 14.21
N LEU A 110 -16.46 -16.91 14.35
CA LEU A 110 -17.41 -16.20 15.20
C LEU A 110 -18.79 -16.26 14.55
N SER A 111 -19.75 -16.88 15.24
CA SER A 111 -21.10 -17.13 14.72
C SER A 111 -22.18 -16.40 15.53
N THR A 112 -21.87 -15.98 16.75
CA THR A 112 -22.83 -15.33 17.65
C THR A 112 -22.35 -13.96 18.11
N GLN A 113 -23.30 -13.06 18.41
CA GLN A 113 -22.97 -11.73 18.93
C GLN A 113 -22.21 -11.80 20.26
N ARG A 114 -22.49 -12.82 21.09
CA ARG A 114 -21.77 -13.01 22.36
C ARG A 114 -20.28 -13.23 22.11
N GLN A 115 -19.91 -14.08 21.17
CA GLN A 115 -18.52 -14.36 20.82
C GLN A 115 -17.80 -13.11 20.30
N VAL A 116 -18.47 -12.35 19.43
CA VAL A 116 -17.95 -11.08 18.90
C VAL A 116 -17.73 -10.07 20.03
N GLN A 117 -18.67 -9.92 20.96
CA GLN A 117 -18.52 -8.99 22.09
C GLN A 117 -17.40 -9.43 23.05
N SER A 118 -17.24 -10.72 23.31
CA SER A 118 -16.12 -11.23 24.11
C SER A 118 -14.77 -10.93 23.47
N LEU A 119 -14.65 -11.08 22.14
CA LEU A 119 -13.46 -10.68 21.38
C LEU A 119 -13.19 -9.17 21.54
N ILE A 120 -14.21 -8.34 21.30
CA ILE A 120 -14.07 -6.88 21.36
C ILE A 120 -13.60 -6.45 22.74
N LEU A 121 -14.22 -6.94 23.81
CA LEU A 121 -13.84 -6.62 25.19
C LEU A 121 -12.39 -6.99 25.49
N ALA A 122 -11.92 -8.14 25.00
CA ALA A 122 -10.55 -8.59 25.20
C ALA A 122 -9.51 -7.74 24.44
N LEU A 123 -9.84 -7.22 23.25
CA LEU A 123 -8.91 -6.49 22.40
C LEU A 123 -8.96 -4.96 22.57
N ASN A 124 -10.08 -4.39 23.02
CA ASN A 124 -10.38 -2.95 22.91
C ASN A 124 -9.29 -2.03 23.47
N LEU A 125 -8.75 -2.35 24.65
CA LEU A 125 -7.73 -1.52 25.30
C LEU A 125 -6.31 -1.66 24.69
N ASN A 126 -6.12 -2.58 23.75
CA ASN A 126 -4.80 -2.95 23.21
C ASN A 126 -4.72 -2.83 21.68
N VAL A 127 -5.69 -2.17 21.03
CA VAL A 127 -5.73 -2.04 19.56
C VAL A 127 -4.43 -1.46 19.02
N VAL A 128 -3.93 -0.34 19.57
CA VAL A 128 -2.71 0.32 19.09
C VAL A 128 -1.48 -0.58 19.27
N THR A 129 -1.39 -1.28 20.41
CA THR A 129 -0.34 -2.28 20.69
C THR A 129 -0.34 -3.37 19.61
N LEU A 130 -1.51 -3.92 19.29
CA LEU A 130 -1.67 -4.96 18.28
C LEU A 130 -1.30 -4.44 16.88
N ILE A 131 -1.76 -3.24 16.50
CA ILE A 131 -1.44 -2.62 15.21
C ILE A 131 0.07 -2.48 14.98
N LYS A 132 0.81 -2.13 16.03
CA LYS A 132 2.26 -1.89 15.95
C LYS A 132 3.10 -3.16 16.02
N ASP A 133 2.51 -4.28 16.42
CA ASP A 133 3.21 -5.55 16.53
C ASP A 133 3.35 -6.28 15.17
N LEU A 134 4.40 -7.09 15.04
CA LEU A 134 4.65 -7.90 13.83
C LEU A 134 3.58 -8.97 13.59
N ASN A 135 3.00 -9.54 14.66
CA ASN A 135 1.99 -10.59 14.60
C ASN A 135 0.58 -10.02 14.86
N GLY A 136 0.45 -9.11 15.82
CA GLY A 136 -0.82 -8.52 16.24
C GLY A 136 -1.53 -7.74 15.12
N ASN A 137 -0.79 -7.12 14.19
CA ASN A 137 -1.40 -6.36 13.11
C ASN A 137 -2.28 -7.23 12.19
N HIS A 138 -1.95 -8.52 12.10
CA HIS A 138 -2.75 -9.48 11.32
C HIS A 138 -4.08 -9.80 12.00
N VAL A 139 -4.14 -9.78 13.34
CA VAL A 139 -5.39 -9.95 14.09
C VAL A 139 -6.31 -8.75 13.86
N ILE A 140 -5.79 -7.52 13.90
CA ILE A 140 -6.57 -6.31 13.61
C ILE A 140 -7.09 -6.33 12.17
N GLN A 141 -6.24 -6.66 11.19
CA GLN A 141 -6.68 -6.80 9.80
C GLN A 141 -7.74 -7.90 9.63
N LYS A 142 -7.66 -8.98 10.42
CA LYS A 142 -8.66 -10.04 10.39
C LYS A 142 -10.02 -9.57 10.90
N CYS A 143 -10.05 -8.79 11.98
CA CYS A 143 -11.28 -8.15 12.45
C CYS A 143 -11.89 -7.25 11.36
N LEU A 144 -11.09 -6.39 10.72
CA LEU A 144 -11.55 -5.50 9.64
C LEU A 144 -12.20 -6.25 8.47
N ASN A 145 -11.68 -7.43 8.13
CA ASN A 145 -12.17 -8.23 7.00
C ASN A 145 -13.42 -9.07 7.34
N HIS A 146 -13.61 -9.43 8.61
CA HIS A 146 -14.60 -10.43 9.02
C HIS A 146 -15.78 -9.85 9.79
N LEU A 147 -15.54 -8.84 10.64
CA LEU A 147 -16.58 -8.23 11.47
C LEU A 147 -17.35 -7.16 10.67
N PRO A 148 -18.65 -6.97 10.94
CA PRO A 148 -19.40 -5.87 10.34
C PRO A 148 -18.90 -4.51 10.86
N PRO A 149 -19.22 -3.40 10.17
CA PRO A 149 -18.71 -2.06 10.53
C PRO A 149 -18.97 -1.68 11.99
N GLU A 150 -20.16 -1.95 12.52
CA GLU A 150 -20.55 -1.64 13.90
C GLU A 150 -19.64 -2.32 14.93
N ASP A 151 -19.28 -3.57 14.71
CA ASP A 151 -18.43 -4.35 15.61
C ASP A 151 -16.94 -4.00 15.44
N ASN A 152 -16.54 -3.42 14.31
CA ASN A 152 -15.20 -2.88 14.11
C ASN A 152 -15.00 -1.48 14.71
N GLN A 153 -16.06 -0.83 15.22
CA GLN A 153 -15.99 0.57 15.67
C GLN A 153 -14.94 0.82 16.76
N PHE A 154 -14.65 -0.17 17.61
CA PHE A 154 -13.60 -0.07 18.63
C PHE A 154 -12.21 0.17 18.01
N ILE A 155 -11.92 -0.42 16.85
CA ILE A 155 -10.67 -0.21 16.10
C ILE A 155 -10.61 1.23 15.60
N TYR A 156 -11.69 1.71 14.97
CA TYR A 156 -11.75 3.09 14.45
C TYR A 156 -11.61 4.13 15.55
N ASN A 157 -12.22 3.91 16.73
CA ASN A 157 -12.08 4.80 17.87
C ASN A 157 -10.64 4.88 18.38
N ALA A 158 -9.97 3.74 18.53
CA ALA A 158 -8.57 3.70 18.96
C ALA A 158 -7.64 4.34 17.93
N VAL A 159 -7.84 4.03 16.64
CA VAL A 159 -7.03 4.58 15.54
C VAL A 159 -7.23 6.09 15.39
N ALA A 160 -8.45 6.60 15.53
CA ALA A 160 -8.73 8.03 15.54
C ALA A 160 -8.04 8.71 16.73
N THR A 161 -8.20 8.16 17.94
CA THR A 161 -7.60 8.72 19.18
C THR A 161 -6.08 8.77 19.12
N HIS A 162 -5.45 7.76 18.50
CA HIS A 162 -4.00 7.62 18.39
C HIS A 162 -3.50 7.84 16.95
N CYS A 163 -4.15 8.72 16.18
CA CYS A 163 -3.92 8.89 14.75
C CYS A 163 -2.45 9.09 14.36
N ILE A 164 -1.75 10.02 15.02
CA ILE A 164 -0.33 10.29 14.73
C ILE A 164 0.54 9.07 15.01
N GLU A 165 0.37 8.45 16.18
CA GLU A 165 1.17 7.30 16.60
C GLU A 165 1.03 6.12 15.62
N VAL A 166 -0.21 5.85 15.18
CA VAL A 166 -0.49 4.79 14.22
C VAL A 166 0.05 5.15 12.83
N ALA A 167 -0.24 6.35 12.33
CA ALA A 167 0.12 6.77 10.97
C ALA A 167 1.63 6.88 10.73
N THR A 168 2.41 7.14 11.78
CA THR A 168 3.88 7.28 11.72
C THR A 168 4.64 5.99 12.04
N HIS A 169 3.92 4.89 12.24
CA HIS A 169 4.52 3.58 12.49
C HIS A 169 4.60 2.73 11.22
N ARG A 170 5.70 1.97 11.04
CA ARG A 170 5.96 1.12 9.85
C ARG A 170 4.81 0.16 9.48
N HIS A 171 4.16 -0.43 10.48
CA HIS A 171 3.01 -1.33 10.30
C HIS A 171 1.70 -0.57 10.44
N GLY A 172 1.70 0.49 11.25
CA GLY A 172 0.49 1.23 11.59
C GLY A 172 -0.05 2.04 10.41
N CYS A 173 0.83 2.61 9.57
CA CYS A 173 0.42 3.31 8.36
C CYS A 173 -0.32 2.37 7.38
N CYS A 174 0.15 1.12 7.25
CA CYS A 174 -0.49 0.11 6.41
C CYS A 174 -1.85 -0.31 6.98
N VAL A 175 -1.95 -0.53 8.29
CA VAL A 175 -3.23 -0.89 8.93
C VAL A 175 -4.22 0.27 8.85
N LEU A 176 -3.79 1.53 9.03
CA LEU A 176 -4.64 2.70 8.89
C LEU A 176 -5.24 2.82 7.48
N GLN A 177 -4.46 2.54 6.44
CA GLN A 177 -4.97 2.47 5.06
C GLN A 177 -6.02 1.36 4.92
N ARG A 178 -5.78 0.20 5.53
CA ARG A 178 -6.78 -0.90 5.54
C ARG A 178 -8.04 -0.55 6.31
N CYS A 179 -7.94 0.25 7.38
CA CYS A 179 -9.12 0.79 8.04
C CYS A 179 -9.92 1.66 7.06
N ILE A 180 -9.27 2.53 6.27
CA ILE A 180 -9.96 3.37 5.27
C ILE A 180 -10.65 2.51 4.19
N ASP A 181 -10.02 1.40 3.77
CA ASP A 181 -10.59 0.49 2.75
C ASP A 181 -11.89 -0.18 3.21
N HIS A 182 -11.92 -0.63 4.47
CA HIS A 182 -13.05 -1.35 5.05
C HIS A 182 -14.05 -0.44 5.75
N ALA A 183 -13.78 0.86 5.80
CA ALA A 183 -14.62 1.82 6.50
C ALA A 183 -15.98 2.00 5.81
N SER A 184 -17.04 1.94 6.63
CA SER A 184 -18.31 2.59 6.31
C SER A 184 -18.10 4.11 6.09
N GLU A 185 -19.10 4.79 5.52
CA GLU A 185 -18.99 6.23 5.25
C GLU A 185 -18.70 7.05 6.52
N SER A 186 -19.39 6.75 7.63
CA SER A 186 -19.17 7.46 8.90
C SER A 186 -17.78 7.21 9.49
N GLN A 187 -17.30 5.96 9.45
CA GLN A 187 -15.95 5.60 9.90
C GLN A 187 -14.86 6.25 9.05
N ARG A 188 -15.08 6.33 7.74
CA ARG A 188 -14.16 6.99 6.81
C ARG A 188 -14.05 8.47 7.11
N ILE A 189 -15.20 9.13 7.30
CA ILE A 189 -15.24 10.55 7.68
C ILE A 189 -14.53 10.76 9.02
N GLN A 190 -14.77 9.90 10.03
CA GLN A 190 -14.08 9.96 11.32
C GLN A 190 -12.56 9.93 11.16
N LEU A 191 -12.02 8.92 10.46
CA LEU A 191 -10.57 8.79 10.27
C LEU A 191 -9.98 9.91 9.44
N VAL A 192 -10.62 10.28 8.33
CA VAL A 192 -10.10 11.33 7.44
C VAL A 192 -10.12 12.69 8.12
N THR A 193 -11.09 12.95 9.00
CA THR A 193 -11.12 14.18 9.81
C THR A 193 -9.89 14.27 10.71
N GLU A 194 -9.56 13.19 11.42
CA GLU A 194 -8.35 13.15 12.27
C GLU A 194 -7.04 13.23 11.47
N ILE A 195 -6.97 12.54 10.32
CA ILE A 195 -5.80 12.62 9.43
C ILE A 195 -5.63 14.05 8.90
N THR A 196 -6.72 14.71 8.52
CA THR A 196 -6.70 16.08 8.00
C THR A 196 -6.26 17.06 9.08
N TYR A 197 -6.81 16.93 10.29
CA TYR A 197 -6.42 17.77 11.44
C TYR A 197 -4.93 17.67 11.75
N ASN A 198 -4.37 16.45 11.67
CA ASN A 198 -2.95 16.20 11.94
C ASN A 198 -2.05 16.28 10.69
N SER A 199 -2.58 16.69 9.54
CA SER A 199 -1.93 16.51 8.23
C SER A 199 -0.55 17.17 8.13
N LEU A 200 -0.36 18.38 8.68
CA LEU A 200 0.93 19.08 8.67
C LEU A 200 2.05 18.29 9.38
N THR A 201 1.70 17.56 10.44
CA THR A 201 2.64 16.67 11.12
C THR A 201 2.90 15.43 10.28
N LEU A 202 1.83 14.79 9.79
CA LEU A 202 1.90 13.52 9.07
C LEU A 202 2.70 13.61 7.77
N VAL A 203 2.51 14.67 6.97
CA VAL A 203 3.19 14.80 5.67
C VAL A 203 4.71 14.90 5.78
N GLN A 204 5.22 15.33 6.94
CA GLN A 204 6.66 15.46 7.16
C GLN A 204 7.30 14.16 7.66
N ASP A 205 6.51 13.16 8.06
CA ASP A 205 6.98 11.86 8.52
C ASP A 205 7.26 10.89 7.36
N ALA A 206 8.20 9.95 7.56
CA ALA A 206 8.62 8.98 6.57
C ALA A 206 7.51 7.98 6.17
N PHE A 207 6.54 7.71 7.05
CA PHE A 207 5.39 6.84 6.82
C PHE A 207 4.08 7.64 6.71
N GLY A 208 3.89 8.65 7.56
CA GLY A 208 2.68 9.48 7.60
C GLY A 208 2.36 10.17 6.28
N ASN A 209 3.38 10.54 5.49
CA ASN A 209 3.16 11.14 4.17
C ASN A 209 2.38 10.22 3.21
N TYR A 210 2.54 8.89 3.32
CA TYR A 210 1.81 7.94 2.50
C TYR A 210 0.35 7.83 2.94
N VAL A 211 0.06 8.00 4.23
CA VAL A 211 -1.33 8.03 4.74
C VAL A 211 -2.08 9.22 4.16
N VAL A 212 -1.47 10.42 4.14
CA VAL A 212 -2.13 11.60 3.58
C VAL A 212 -2.29 11.46 2.06
N GLN A 213 -1.29 10.93 1.36
CA GLN A 213 -1.42 10.61 -0.07
C GLN A 213 -2.54 9.60 -0.34
N TYR A 214 -2.72 8.61 0.54
CA TYR A 214 -3.81 7.65 0.43
C TYR A 214 -5.19 8.32 0.49
N VAL A 215 -5.37 9.28 1.39
CA VAL A 215 -6.61 10.06 1.47
C VAL A 215 -6.83 10.87 0.19
N LEU A 216 -5.78 11.46 -0.38
CA LEU A 216 -5.85 12.16 -1.67
C LEU A 216 -6.21 11.21 -2.83
N ASP A 217 -5.76 9.95 -2.77
CA ASP A 217 -6.06 8.90 -3.75
C ASP A 217 -7.51 8.40 -3.71
N LEU A 218 -8.25 8.66 -2.62
CA LEU A 218 -9.70 8.43 -2.59
C LEU A 218 -10.47 9.31 -3.58
N ASN A 219 -9.84 10.40 -4.04
CA ASN A 219 -10.39 11.33 -5.03
C ASN A 219 -11.75 11.93 -4.62
N ASP A 220 -11.95 12.14 -3.31
CA ASP A 220 -13.11 12.87 -2.76
C ASP A 220 -12.73 14.35 -2.58
N ASN A 221 -13.38 15.22 -3.34
CA ASN A 221 -13.10 16.66 -3.33
C ASN A 221 -13.22 17.30 -1.94
N ARG A 222 -14.12 16.80 -1.08
CA ARG A 222 -14.30 17.32 0.29
C ARG A 222 -13.03 17.12 1.11
N PHE A 223 -12.41 15.94 0.98
CA PHE A 223 -11.20 15.59 1.71
C PHE A 223 -9.97 16.28 1.12
N ILE A 224 -9.88 16.35 -0.21
CA ILE A 224 -8.80 17.06 -0.90
C ILE A 224 -8.80 18.55 -0.51
N GLU A 225 -9.96 19.21 -0.59
CA GLU A 225 -10.08 20.63 -0.24
C GLU A 225 -9.66 20.89 1.22
N ALA A 226 -10.11 20.04 2.15
CA ALA A 226 -9.78 20.17 3.56
C ALA A 226 -8.27 20.01 3.83
N ILE A 227 -7.60 19.06 3.18
CA ILE A 227 -6.14 18.89 3.27
C ILE A 227 -5.40 20.08 2.65
N VAL A 228 -5.80 20.51 1.45
CA VAL A 228 -5.18 21.65 0.76
C VAL A 228 -5.24 22.89 1.65
N ARG A 229 -6.38 23.14 2.29
CA ARG A 229 -6.57 24.27 3.21
C ARG A 229 -5.59 24.25 4.38
N GLN A 230 -5.24 23.08 4.92
CA GLN A 230 -4.25 22.96 6.00
C GLN A 230 -2.84 23.35 5.55
N PHE A 231 -2.51 23.19 4.26
CA PHE A 231 -1.16 23.43 3.76
C PHE A 231 -0.93 24.89 3.37
N LEU A 232 -2.00 25.66 3.11
CA LEU A 232 -1.88 27.08 2.77
C LEU A 232 -1.17 27.84 3.90
N GLY A 233 -0.23 28.71 3.51
CA GLY A 233 0.72 29.40 4.39
C GLY A 233 2.03 28.64 4.63
N ASN A 234 2.06 27.33 4.35
CA ASN A 234 3.20 26.43 4.58
C ASN A 234 3.70 25.73 3.31
N VAL A 235 3.06 25.91 2.16
CA VAL A 235 3.37 25.23 0.89
C VAL A 235 4.86 25.35 0.54
N SER A 236 5.44 26.55 0.69
CA SER A 236 6.87 26.75 0.41
C SER A 236 7.78 25.87 1.29
N ALA A 237 7.48 25.75 2.58
CA ALA A 237 8.28 24.99 3.52
C ALA A 237 8.12 23.48 3.30
N LEU A 238 6.87 23.03 3.11
CA LEU A 238 6.55 21.63 2.80
C LEU A 238 7.20 21.19 1.48
N SER A 239 7.23 22.07 0.47
CA SER A 239 7.86 21.77 -0.82
C SER A 239 9.37 21.49 -0.71
N ALA A 240 10.05 22.05 0.28
CA ALA A 240 11.48 21.90 0.49
C ALA A 240 11.85 20.73 1.44
N GLN A 241 10.86 19.95 1.88
CA GLN A 241 11.08 18.83 2.79
C GLN A 241 10.87 17.49 2.05
N LYS A 242 11.74 16.51 2.35
CA LYS A 242 11.88 15.24 1.61
C LYS A 242 10.58 14.48 1.40
N PHE A 243 9.70 14.42 2.40
CA PHE A 243 8.50 13.60 2.39
C PHE A 243 7.27 14.41 1.96
N SER A 244 7.08 15.58 2.56
CA SER A 244 5.92 16.44 2.31
C SER A 244 5.92 17.05 0.90
N SER A 245 7.07 17.22 0.26
CA SER A 245 7.16 17.61 -1.16
C SER A 245 6.35 16.69 -2.09
N ASN A 246 6.40 15.37 -1.86
CA ASN A 246 5.60 14.41 -2.62
C ASN A 246 4.09 14.67 -2.44
N VAL A 247 3.68 15.01 -1.22
CA VAL A 247 2.28 15.30 -0.90
C VAL A 247 1.84 16.63 -1.53
N VAL A 248 2.70 17.65 -1.54
CA VAL A 248 2.40 18.92 -2.24
C VAL A 248 2.26 18.69 -3.74
N GLU A 249 3.15 17.90 -4.36
CA GLU A 249 3.00 17.50 -5.77
C GLU A 249 1.67 16.80 -6.01
N LYS A 250 1.28 15.87 -5.12
CA LYS A 250 0.01 15.17 -5.21
C LYS A 250 -1.17 16.13 -5.14
N CYS A 251 -1.18 17.07 -4.18
CA CYS A 251 -2.21 18.10 -4.05
C CYS A 251 -2.35 18.92 -5.34
N ILE A 252 -1.25 19.36 -5.96
CA ILE A 252 -1.30 20.12 -7.23
C ILE A 252 -1.99 19.30 -8.33
N ARG A 253 -1.74 17.98 -8.40
CA ARG A 253 -2.31 17.10 -9.43
C ARG A 253 -3.80 16.86 -9.24
N VAL A 254 -4.26 16.69 -7.99
CA VAL A 254 -5.64 16.22 -7.72
C VAL A 254 -6.60 17.32 -7.27
N ALA A 255 -6.10 18.48 -6.79
CA ALA A 255 -6.97 19.57 -6.38
C ALA A 255 -7.84 20.08 -7.53
N ASP A 256 -8.95 20.72 -7.18
CA ASP A 256 -9.76 21.47 -8.12
C ASP A 256 -9.02 22.75 -8.59
N ALA A 257 -9.63 23.52 -9.50
CA ALA A 257 -9.01 24.75 -10.00
C ALA A 257 -8.70 25.75 -8.89
N THR A 258 -9.62 25.90 -7.92
CA THR A 258 -9.49 26.86 -6.82
C THR A 258 -8.34 26.50 -5.88
N GLY A 259 -8.31 25.26 -5.38
CA GLY A 259 -7.27 24.79 -4.47
C GLY A 259 -5.90 24.76 -5.14
N ARG A 260 -5.82 24.27 -6.38
CA ARG A 260 -4.56 24.28 -7.15
C ARG A 260 -4.04 25.69 -7.37
N ARG A 261 -4.92 26.63 -7.72
CA ARG A 261 -4.55 28.05 -7.88
C ARG A 261 -3.94 28.59 -6.59
N ALA A 262 -4.59 28.37 -5.45
CA ALA A 262 -4.10 28.84 -4.15
C ALA A 262 -2.70 28.27 -3.78
N ILE A 263 -2.45 26.98 -4.05
CA ILE A 263 -1.14 26.35 -3.82
C ILE A 263 -0.06 27.01 -4.69
N ILE A 264 -0.35 27.21 -5.98
CA ILE A 264 0.60 27.76 -6.94
C ILE A 264 0.88 29.25 -6.67
N ASP A 265 -0.13 30.00 -6.23
CA ASP A 265 0.04 31.41 -5.84
C ASP A 265 1.02 31.57 -4.67
N GLU A 266 1.06 30.63 -3.73
CA GLU A 266 2.04 30.67 -2.64
C GLU A 266 3.47 30.38 -3.14
N LEU A 267 3.63 29.47 -4.10
CA LEU A 267 4.92 29.17 -4.73
C LEU A 267 5.46 30.36 -5.54
N LEU A 268 4.60 31.23 -6.05
CA LEU A 268 4.95 32.43 -6.83
C LEU A 268 5.62 33.54 -6.00
N ASN A 269 5.79 33.36 -4.69
CA ASN A 269 6.52 34.31 -3.87
C ASN A 269 7.98 34.47 -4.36
N LYS A 270 8.29 35.60 -5.00
CA LYS A 270 9.59 35.86 -5.66
C LYS A 270 10.80 35.65 -4.75
N GLN A 271 10.69 36.02 -3.47
CA GLN A 271 11.77 35.91 -2.49
C GLN A 271 12.05 34.46 -2.06
N ARG A 272 11.10 33.55 -2.30
CA ARG A 272 11.21 32.12 -1.97
C ARG A 272 11.48 31.27 -3.20
N LEU A 273 10.92 31.61 -4.35
CA LEU A 273 10.97 30.78 -5.55
C LEU A 273 12.39 30.46 -6.01
N GLU A 274 13.33 31.41 -5.93
CA GLU A 274 14.75 31.13 -6.23
C GLU A 274 15.33 30.01 -5.35
N ARG A 275 15.01 30.01 -4.05
CA ARG A 275 15.45 28.95 -3.13
C ARG A 275 14.79 27.62 -3.48
N LEU A 276 13.49 27.63 -3.80
CA LEU A 276 12.76 26.41 -4.19
C LEU A 276 13.32 25.79 -5.47
N LEU A 277 13.69 26.60 -6.46
CA LEU A 277 14.27 26.12 -7.72
C LEU A 277 15.64 25.43 -7.54
N ARG A 278 16.38 25.77 -6.49
CA ARG A 278 17.70 25.21 -6.17
C ARG A 278 17.66 24.08 -5.15
N ASP A 279 16.55 23.93 -4.45
CA ASP A 279 16.36 22.92 -3.42
C ASP A 279 16.28 21.51 -4.02
N SER A 280 16.76 20.51 -3.27
CA SER A 280 16.81 19.11 -3.69
C SER A 280 15.44 18.48 -3.95
N PHE A 281 14.38 19.01 -3.33
CA PHE A 281 13.01 18.50 -3.42
C PHE A 281 12.07 19.50 -4.07
N ALA A 282 12.10 20.78 -3.67
CA ALA A 282 11.12 21.76 -4.13
C ALA A 282 11.18 22.04 -5.64
N ASN A 283 12.33 21.78 -6.29
CA ASN A 283 12.45 21.88 -7.74
C ASN A 283 11.48 20.95 -8.49
N TYR A 284 11.12 19.79 -7.91
CA TYR A 284 10.12 18.88 -8.46
C TYR A 284 8.71 19.44 -8.29
N VAL A 285 8.41 20.03 -7.13
CA VAL A 285 7.14 20.71 -6.89
C VAL A 285 6.93 21.87 -7.87
N VAL A 286 7.95 22.69 -8.14
CA VAL A 286 7.85 23.79 -9.13
C VAL A 286 7.65 23.24 -10.55
N GLN A 287 8.29 22.13 -10.91
CA GLN A 287 8.05 21.47 -12.20
C GLN A 287 6.62 20.94 -12.34
N THR A 288 6.05 20.40 -11.26
CA THR A 288 4.66 19.96 -11.20
C THR A 288 3.71 21.16 -11.24
N ALA A 289 4.02 22.27 -10.56
CA ALA A 289 3.26 23.51 -10.68
C ALA A 289 3.23 24.02 -12.12
N LEU A 290 4.35 24.00 -12.85
CA LEU A 290 4.39 24.40 -14.26
C LEU A 290 3.47 23.53 -15.15
N ASP A 291 3.40 22.22 -14.91
CA ASP A 291 2.57 21.32 -15.72
C ASP A 291 1.06 21.53 -15.51
N TYR A 292 0.65 21.83 -14.27
CA TYR A 292 -0.76 21.89 -13.89
C TYR A 292 -1.30 23.32 -13.71
N ALA A 293 -0.44 24.34 -13.65
CA ALA A 293 -0.86 25.74 -13.56
C ALA A 293 -1.80 26.11 -14.70
N GLU A 294 -2.80 26.93 -14.40
CA GLU A 294 -3.61 27.57 -15.42
C GLU A 294 -2.77 28.56 -16.26
N PRO A 295 -3.18 28.90 -17.50
CA PRO A 295 -2.38 29.70 -18.41
C PRO A 295 -1.82 31.01 -17.82
N ALA A 296 -2.64 31.73 -17.03
CA ALA A 296 -2.22 32.98 -16.41
C ALA A 296 -1.17 32.77 -15.31
N GLN A 297 -1.37 31.81 -14.40
CA GLN A 297 -0.40 31.47 -13.35
C GLN A 297 0.88 30.89 -13.93
N ARG A 298 0.76 30.11 -15.00
CA ARG A 298 1.90 29.53 -15.70
C ARG A 298 2.77 30.60 -16.34
N ALA A 299 2.17 31.59 -17.00
CA ALA A 299 2.89 32.75 -17.51
C ALA A 299 3.65 33.48 -16.39
N GLN A 300 3.00 33.71 -15.24
CA GLN A 300 3.64 34.34 -14.08
C GLN A 300 4.81 33.52 -13.51
N LEU A 301 4.67 32.19 -13.44
CA LEU A 301 5.76 31.28 -13.05
C LEU A 301 6.93 31.42 -14.02
N ILE A 302 6.68 31.38 -15.33
CA ILE A 302 7.71 31.50 -16.35
C ILE A 302 8.43 32.85 -16.26
N GLU A 303 7.68 33.95 -16.15
CA GLU A 303 8.23 35.31 -16.02
C GLU A 303 9.12 35.45 -14.78
N THR A 304 8.72 34.82 -13.66
CA THR A 304 9.49 34.87 -12.42
C THR A 304 10.72 33.96 -12.46
N ILE A 305 10.64 32.82 -13.12
CA ILE A 305 11.74 31.84 -13.23
C ILE A 305 12.80 32.31 -14.24
N ARG A 306 12.40 32.97 -15.35
CA ARG A 306 13.29 33.32 -16.47
C ARG A 306 14.56 34.09 -16.06
N PRO A 307 14.53 35.09 -15.16
CA PRO A 307 15.74 35.77 -14.68
C PRO A 307 16.69 34.87 -13.86
N ILE A 308 16.16 33.82 -13.23
CA ILE A 308 16.92 32.90 -12.35
C ILE A 308 17.55 31.77 -13.17
N LEU A 309 16.94 31.38 -14.30
CA LEU A 309 17.40 30.28 -15.15
C LEU A 309 18.90 30.29 -15.47
N PRO A 310 19.56 31.42 -15.82
CA PRO A 310 20.99 31.43 -16.13
C PRO A 310 21.87 30.88 -15.00
N MET A 311 21.42 31.01 -13.74
CA MET A 311 22.16 30.55 -12.56
C MET A 311 21.99 29.05 -12.30
N ILE A 312 20.87 28.46 -12.74
CA ILE A 312 20.54 27.04 -12.48
C ILE A 312 20.62 26.16 -13.73
N ARG A 313 20.71 26.72 -14.95
CA ARG A 313 20.63 25.97 -16.22
C ARG A 313 21.65 24.85 -16.40
N ASN A 314 22.75 24.87 -15.66
CA ASN A 314 23.79 23.84 -15.74
C ASN A 314 23.50 22.62 -14.87
N THR A 315 22.50 22.69 -13.98
CA THR A 315 22.09 21.56 -13.13
C THR A 315 21.08 20.66 -13.85
N PRO A 316 20.94 19.39 -13.46
CA PRO A 316 19.94 18.50 -14.06
C PRO A 316 18.50 19.03 -13.98
N TYR A 317 18.12 19.62 -12.84
CA TYR A 317 16.80 20.20 -12.65
C TYR A 317 16.61 21.52 -13.42
N GLY A 318 17.63 22.37 -13.50
CA GLY A 318 17.57 23.60 -14.29
C GLY A 318 17.37 23.33 -15.78
N LYS A 319 18.03 22.29 -16.33
CA LYS A 319 17.80 21.84 -17.71
C LYS A 319 16.34 21.39 -17.93
N ARG A 320 15.77 20.60 -17.01
CA ARG A 320 14.37 20.13 -17.11
C ARG A 320 13.37 21.29 -17.09
N ILE A 321 13.58 22.25 -16.19
CA ILE A 321 12.75 23.45 -16.08
C ILE A 321 12.87 24.30 -17.35
N GLN A 322 14.09 24.50 -17.86
CA GLN A 322 14.32 25.22 -19.12
C GLN A 322 13.59 24.56 -20.29
N SER A 323 13.67 23.23 -20.43
CA SER A 323 12.95 22.50 -21.48
C SER A 323 11.44 22.65 -21.38
N LYS A 324 10.87 22.67 -20.17
CA LYS A 324 9.43 22.93 -19.97
C LYS A 324 9.03 24.31 -20.46
N ILE A 325 9.81 25.34 -20.10
CA ILE A 325 9.57 26.74 -20.51
C ILE A 325 9.70 26.93 -22.03
N GLN A 326 10.63 26.24 -22.68
CA GLN A 326 10.81 26.31 -24.13
C GLN A 326 9.62 25.69 -24.89
N ARG A 327 9.12 24.53 -24.44
CA ARG A 327 7.93 23.90 -25.05
C ARG A 327 6.72 24.83 -25.01
N GLU A 328 6.48 25.42 -23.84
CA GLU A 328 5.43 26.44 -23.64
C GLU A 328 5.54 27.63 -24.61
N THR A 329 6.75 28.17 -24.77
CA THR A 329 6.99 29.32 -25.65
C THR A 329 6.69 28.96 -27.11
N ASN A 330 7.08 27.76 -27.54
CA ASN A 330 6.86 27.26 -28.89
C ASN A 330 5.37 26.95 -29.17
N ASP A 331 4.66 26.41 -28.18
CA ASP A 331 3.22 26.13 -28.27
C ASP A 331 2.43 27.44 -28.37
N HIS A 332 2.82 28.46 -27.61
CA HIS A 332 2.18 29.78 -27.70
C HIS A 332 2.45 30.46 -29.06
N MET A 333 3.69 30.39 -29.57
CA MET A 333 4.02 30.93 -30.91
C MET A 333 3.27 30.20 -32.03
N SER A 334 3.14 28.87 -31.94
CA SER A 334 2.34 28.10 -32.91
C SER A 334 0.87 28.51 -32.87
N ARG A 335 0.26 28.64 -31.68
CA ARG A 335 -1.15 29.05 -31.55
C ARG A 335 -1.42 30.48 -32.04
N SER A 336 -0.48 31.41 -31.82
CA SER A 336 -0.59 32.79 -32.30
C SER A 336 -0.38 32.92 -33.82
N ALA A 337 0.44 32.05 -34.43
CA ALA A 337 0.67 32.04 -35.89
C ALA A 337 -0.60 31.63 -36.68
N TYR A 338 -1.51 30.86 -36.09
CA TYR A 338 -2.78 30.46 -36.72
C TYR A 338 -3.94 31.48 -36.54
N HIS A 339 -3.71 32.64 -35.90
CA HIS A 339 -4.76 33.64 -35.63
C HIS A 339 -4.55 35.01 -36.32
N HIS A 340 -3.65 35.11 -37.30
CA HIS A 340 -3.58 36.30 -38.16
C HIS A 340 -4.35 36.10 -39.48
N PRO A 341 -5.45 36.83 -39.74
CA PRO A 341 -5.99 36.92 -41.09
C PRO A 341 -5.02 37.75 -41.93
N ALA A 342 -4.47 37.15 -43.00
CA ALA A 342 -3.63 37.86 -43.95
C ALA A 342 -4.47 38.94 -44.66
N LEU A 343 -4.22 40.21 -44.32
CA LEU A 343 -4.64 41.36 -45.12
C LEU A 343 -3.83 41.38 -46.41
N VAL A 344 -4.47 41.00 -47.52
CA VAL A 344 -3.94 41.17 -48.88
C VAL A 344 -4.25 42.60 -49.33
N PRO A 345 -3.26 43.44 -49.70
CA PRO A 345 -3.54 44.75 -50.28
C PRO A 345 -4.04 44.60 -51.72
N GLY A 346 -5.14 45.28 -52.04
CA GLY A 346 -5.85 45.18 -53.30
C GLY A 346 -5.12 45.76 -54.52
N GLY A 347 -5.50 45.25 -55.68
CA GLY A 347 -5.25 45.82 -56.99
C GLY A 347 -6.45 45.56 -57.90
N HIS A 348 -7.13 46.62 -58.32
CA HIS A 348 -8.31 46.63 -59.17
C HIS A 348 -8.02 46.20 -60.61
N PHE A 349 -8.94 45.44 -61.24
CA PHE A 349 -9.21 45.56 -62.67
C PHE A 349 -10.68 45.23 -62.99
N TYR A 350 -11.28 46.04 -63.87
CA TYR A 350 -12.71 46.12 -64.23
C TYR A 350 -13.12 45.10 -65.32
N GLY A 351 -14.41 44.70 -65.36
CA GLY A 351 -15.08 44.20 -66.58
C GLY A 351 -16.23 43.19 -66.39
N LEU A 352 -17.48 43.64 -66.63
CA LEU A 352 -18.81 42.98 -66.63
C LEU A 352 -19.03 41.91 -67.75
N PRO A 353 -20.23 41.30 -67.95
CA PRO A 353 -21.15 40.61 -67.04
C PRO A 353 -21.66 39.23 -67.58
N SER A 354 -22.46 38.54 -66.75
CA SER A 354 -23.22 37.28 -66.87
C SER A 354 -23.80 36.85 -68.24
N ILE A 355 -24.02 35.53 -68.43
CA ILE A 355 -25.27 34.87 -68.91
C ILE A 355 -25.20 33.32 -68.84
N HIS A 356 -26.29 32.73 -68.30
CA HIS A 356 -26.95 31.39 -68.45
C HIS A 356 -26.22 30.02 -68.57
N GLY A 357 -26.73 29.06 -67.77
CA GLY A 357 -27.35 27.81 -68.28
C GLY A 357 -26.57 26.47 -68.14
N PRO A 358 -27.19 25.35 -67.64
CA PRO A 358 -26.56 24.02 -67.47
C PRO A 358 -26.98 23.00 -68.57
N PRO A 359 -26.75 21.66 -68.43
CA PRO A 359 -25.54 20.79 -68.55
C PRO A 359 -25.65 19.86 -69.82
N PRO A 360 -24.90 18.72 -70.07
CA PRO A 360 -24.97 17.43 -69.33
C PRO A 360 -23.76 16.43 -69.38
N HIS A 361 -23.85 15.37 -68.55
CA HIS A 361 -23.37 13.96 -68.58
C HIS A 361 -22.20 13.45 -69.47
N GLN A 362 -21.29 12.63 -68.89
CA GLN A 362 -21.23 11.14 -69.04
C GLN A 362 -20.05 10.45 -68.29
N PHE A 363 -20.42 9.46 -67.45
CA PHE A 363 -19.84 8.12 -67.18
C PHE A 363 -18.33 7.77 -67.25
N ILE A 364 -17.80 7.10 -66.20
CA ILE A 364 -17.43 5.65 -66.17
C ILE A 364 -16.82 5.21 -64.80
N GLN A 365 -17.50 4.22 -64.21
CA GLN A 365 -17.11 3.01 -63.42
C GLN A 365 -16.42 3.01 -62.01
N HIS A 366 -17.18 2.37 -61.12
CA HIS A 366 -16.98 1.64 -59.83
C HIS A 366 -15.90 0.52 -59.84
N PRO A 367 -15.61 -0.24 -58.73
CA PRO A 367 -16.42 -0.52 -57.50
C PRO A 367 -15.65 -0.41 -56.15
N GLY A 368 -16.28 -0.20 -54.98
CA GLY A 368 -17.23 -1.03 -54.19
C GLY A 368 -16.46 -1.57 -52.96
N HIS A 369 -16.87 -1.50 -51.68
CA HIS A 369 -18.18 -1.79 -51.07
C HIS A 369 -18.36 -1.16 -49.65
N HIS A 370 -19.64 -0.95 -49.32
CA HIS A 370 -20.30 -0.63 -48.04
C HIS A 370 -19.86 -1.49 -46.83
N MET A 371 -19.71 -0.99 -45.58
CA MET A 371 -20.65 -0.41 -44.58
C MET A 371 -21.53 -1.42 -43.78
N GLN A 372 -21.12 -1.64 -42.51
CA GLN A 372 -21.91 -1.72 -41.24
C GLN A 372 -22.89 -2.90 -40.98
N PRO A 373 -23.44 -3.11 -39.74
CA PRO A 373 -22.88 -3.08 -38.36
C PRO A 373 -23.47 -4.21 -37.42
N MET A 374 -23.14 -4.13 -36.10
CA MET A 374 -23.86 -4.67 -34.90
C MET A 374 -23.72 -6.15 -34.47
N GLY A 375 -23.58 -6.36 -33.13
CA GLY A 375 -24.20 -7.49 -32.40
C GLY A 375 -23.30 -8.39 -31.52
N ASP A 376 -23.29 -8.10 -30.21
CA ASP A 376 -23.49 -8.96 -29.01
C ASP A 376 -23.06 -10.46 -28.90
N TYR A 377 -22.82 -10.85 -27.63
CA TYR A 377 -22.67 -12.17 -27.00
C TYR A 377 -21.33 -12.95 -27.04
N GLY A 378 -20.88 -13.33 -25.84
CA GLY A 378 -20.48 -14.73 -25.58
C GLY A 378 -19.05 -14.97 -25.07
N ASN A 379 -18.91 -15.09 -23.74
CA ASN A 379 -17.86 -15.91 -23.12
C ASN A 379 -18.09 -17.39 -23.51
N PRO A 380 -17.04 -18.21 -23.71
CA PRO A 380 -16.78 -19.21 -22.68
C PRO A 380 -15.30 -19.58 -22.45
N ARG A 381 -15.09 -20.09 -21.23
CA ARG A 381 -13.94 -20.85 -20.71
C ARG A 381 -13.33 -21.85 -21.72
N GLY A 382 -12.00 -22.03 -21.65
CA GLY A 382 -11.36 -23.28 -22.06
C GLY A 382 -9.84 -23.20 -22.33
N SER A 383 -9.01 -23.42 -21.31
CA SER A 383 -7.69 -24.06 -21.49
C SER A 383 -7.90 -25.57 -21.74
N PRO A 384 -7.06 -26.27 -22.53
CA PRO A 384 -5.74 -26.70 -22.05
C PRO A 384 -4.61 -26.91 -23.11
N TYR A 385 -3.37 -26.79 -22.61
CA TYR A 385 -2.09 -27.48 -22.92
C TYR A 385 -1.67 -27.95 -24.35
N LEU A 386 -0.32 -27.89 -24.52
CA LEU A 386 0.61 -28.39 -25.56
C LEU A 386 1.04 -27.32 -26.57
N GLY A 387 2.31 -27.04 -26.84
CA GLY A 387 3.57 -27.75 -26.63
C GLY A 387 4.41 -27.54 -27.90
N GLY A 388 5.59 -26.92 -27.82
CA GLY A 388 6.40 -26.60 -29.01
C GLY A 388 7.82 -26.17 -28.67
N TYR A 389 8.74 -27.11 -28.83
CA TYR A 389 10.20 -27.00 -28.68
C TYR A 389 10.84 -25.99 -29.63
N GLN A 390 11.91 -25.31 -29.19
CA GLN A 390 13.10 -25.14 -30.00
C GLN A 390 14.36 -24.92 -29.15
N SER A 391 15.43 -25.50 -29.67
CA SER A 391 16.69 -25.94 -29.06
C SER A 391 17.86 -25.01 -29.35
N HIS A 392 18.81 -24.87 -28.41
CA HIS A 392 20.23 -24.73 -28.75
C HIS A 392 21.16 -25.35 -27.67
N GLN A 393 22.11 -26.15 -28.16
CA GLN A 393 23.18 -26.91 -27.47
C GLN A 393 24.36 -25.97 -27.12
N GLY A 394 24.98 -25.98 -25.93
CA GLY A 394 26.08 -26.86 -25.42
C GLY A 394 27.39 -26.03 -25.24
N PRO A 395 28.50 -26.46 -24.56
CA PRO A 395 28.82 -27.69 -23.79
C PRO A 395 29.58 -27.39 -22.42
N PRO A 396 30.41 -28.29 -21.80
CA PRO A 396 30.08 -29.27 -20.74
C PRO A 396 30.86 -29.11 -19.38
N PRO A 397 30.64 -29.98 -18.35
CA PRO A 397 31.35 -29.96 -17.05
C PRO A 397 32.28 -31.20 -16.83
N PRO A 398 33.08 -31.27 -15.74
CA PRO A 398 33.65 -32.53 -15.28
C PRO A 398 33.14 -33.02 -13.89
N HIS A 399 32.63 -34.26 -13.94
CA HIS A 399 32.77 -35.43 -13.03
C HIS A 399 32.72 -35.37 -11.48
N HIS A 400 31.63 -35.99 -10.97
CA HIS A 400 31.46 -37.02 -9.92
C HIS A 400 32.44 -37.22 -8.74
N ALA A 401 31.86 -37.26 -7.53
CA ALA A 401 32.10 -38.30 -6.52
C ALA A 401 30.85 -38.54 -5.63
N HIS A 402 30.62 -39.79 -5.24
CA HIS A 402 29.43 -40.36 -4.58
C HIS A 402 29.39 -40.22 -3.04
N HIS A 403 28.21 -39.83 -2.51
CA HIS A 403 27.46 -40.26 -1.28
C HIS A 403 28.11 -40.35 0.14
N PRO A 404 27.35 -40.39 1.28
CA PRO A 404 25.87 -40.30 1.47
C PRO A 404 25.36 -39.40 2.64
N GLN A 405 24.02 -39.19 2.63
CA GLN A 405 23.08 -38.98 3.76
C GLN A 405 23.36 -37.94 4.87
N ASN A 406 22.55 -36.87 4.88
CA ASN A 406 21.68 -36.57 6.04
C ASN A 406 20.50 -35.68 5.64
N GLY A 407 19.31 -36.04 6.10
CA GLY A 407 18.06 -35.41 5.74
C GLY A 407 17.81 -34.11 6.49
N GLN A 408 17.55 -33.04 5.74
CA GLN A 408 16.83 -31.86 6.18
C GLN A 408 15.77 -31.55 5.13
N LEU A 409 14.52 -31.96 5.41
CA LEU A 409 13.38 -31.48 4.63
C LEU A 409 13.03 -30.09 5.16
N GLY A 410 13.37 -29.09 4.35
CA GLY A 410 12.99 -27.71 4.55
C GLY A 410 11.47 -27.55 4.53
N GLN A 411 10.93 -26.94 5.57
CA GLN A 411 9.57 -26.44 5.57
C GLN A 411 9.48 -25.26 4.59
N MET A 412 8.61 -25.38 3.59
CA MET A 412 8.18 -24.27 2.76
C MET A 412 7.55 -23.20 3.65
N HIS A 413 8.31 -22.14 3.92
CA HIS A 413 7.77 -20.87 4.34
C HIS A 413 6.90 -20.34 3.19
N GLN A 414 5.58 -20.35 3.37
CA GLN A 414 4.75 -19.40 2.65
C GLN A 414 4.73 -18.10 3.46
N GLN A 415 5.89 -17.46 3.56
CA GLN A 415 5.92 -16.01 3.70
C GLN A 415 5.37 -15.47 2.39
N GLN A 416 4.20 -14.84 2.42
CA GLN A 416 3.93 -13.79 1.45
C GLN A 416 4.94 -12.67 1.75
N GLN A 417 6.14 -12.80 1.18
CA GLN A 417 7.02 -11.66 0.95
C GLN A 417 6.25 -10.71 0.05
N PHE A 418 5.94 -9.54 0.59
CA PHE A 418 5.35 -8.47 -0.19
C PHE A 418 6.29 -8.14 -1.35
N ALA A 419 5.76 -8.17 -2.57
CA ALA A 419 6.41 -7.56 -3.71
C ALA A 419 6.64 -6.07 -3.38
N PRO A 420 7.83 -5.50 -3.66
CA PRO A 420 7.99 -4.06 -3.61
C PRO A 420 7.10 -3.46 -4.71
N PHE A 421 6.05 -2.73 -4.33
CA PHE A 421 5.26 -1.95 -5.29
C PHE A 421 6.09 -0.73 -5.75
N PRO A 422 5.93 -0.30 -7.03
CA PRO A 422 6.90 0.54 -7.71
C PRO A 422 6.96 1.94 -7.08
N GLY A 423 8.09 2.26 -6.47
CA GLY A 423 8.34 3.56 -5.84
C GLY A 423 9.40 3.54 -4.73
N MET A 424 9.72 2.36 -4.17
CA MET A 424 10.76 2.23 -3.14
C MET A 424 12.16 2.02 -3.74
N GLY A 425 12.84 3.11 -4.09
CA GLY A 425 14.30 3.12 -4.26
C GLY A 425 14.97 3.50 -2.94
N MET A 426 15.33 2.52 -2.11
CA MET A 426 16.27 2.73 -1.00
C MET A 426 17.69 2.78 -1.57
N GLY A 427 18.30 3.95 -1.55
CA GLY A 427 19.72 4.12 -1.87
C GLY A 427 20.58 3.41 -0.82
N ALA A 428 21.47 2.53 -1.27
CA ALA A 428 22.46 1.88 -0.44
C ALA A 428 23.46 2.91 0.09
N GLU A 429 23.60 2.99 1.41
CA GLU A 429 24.76 3.61 2.05
C GLU A 429 25.96 2.64 1.95
N SER A 430 26.96 3.01 1.16
CA SER A 430 28.28 2.41 1.18
C SER A 430 29.27 3.45 1.71
N GLY A 431 29.90 3.14 2.84
CA GLY A 431 30.83 4.02 3.54
C GLY A 431 32.19 4.21 2.84
N ALA A 432 32.93 5.19 3.35
CA ALA A 432 34.36 5.34 3.11
C ALA A 432 35.02 5.77 4.43
N TYR A 433 35.55 4.80 5.17
CA TYR A 433 36.58 5.01 6.19
C TYR A 433 37.92 5.24 5.48
N GLY A 434 38.47 6.45 5.63
CA GLY A 434 39.83 6.77 5.19
C GLY A 434 40.81 6.64 6.35
N GLN A 435 41.70 5.66 6.27
CA GLN A 435 42.92 5.55 7.06
C GLN A 435 43.90 6.69 6.70
N MET A 436 44.47 7.33 7.71
CA MET A 436 45.77 8.01 7.63
C MET A 436 46.58 7.55 8.84
N ALA A 437 47.67 6.83 8.55
CA ALA A 437 48.65 6.38 9.50
C ALA A 437 49.87 7.31 9.50
N GLY A 438 50.47 7.50 10.67
CA GLY A 438 51.93 7.65 10.78
C GLY A 438 52.44 8.90 11.49
N GLY A 439 53.04 8.69 12.67
CA GLY A 439 54.41 9.18 12.89
C GLY A 439 54.70 10.04 14.12
N TYR A 440 55.20 9.37 15.18
CA TYR A 440 56.29 9.76 16.09
C TYR A 440 56.22 11.03 16.96
N GLY A 441 56.43 10.83 18.27
CA GLY A 441 57.43 11.59 19.03
C GLY A 441 57.04 12.09 20.42
N GLY A 442 57.67 11.54 21.46
CA GLY A 442 58.29 12.37 22.52
C GLY A 442 57.52 12.67 23.82
N MET A 443 57.75 11.83 24.82
CA MET A 443 58.18 12.18 26.20
C MET A 443 57.48 13.29 27.04
N SER A 444 57.04 12.82 28.22
CA SER A 444 57.35 13.33 29.58
C SER A 444 56.48 14.38 30.29
N ASN A 445 56.19 14.02 31.55
CA ASN A 445 55.91 14.79 32.78
C ASN A 445 54.54 15.46 33.01
N GLY A 446 53.79 14.87 33.95
CA GLY A 446 53.79 15.36 35.35
C GLY A 446 52.60 16.20 35.80
N GLY A 447 52.04 15.86 36.97
CA GLY A 447 51.39 16.85 37.85
C GLY A 447 50.00 16.46 38.38
N PHE A 448 49.97 16.05 39.64
CA PHE A 448 48.79 16.03 40.52
C PHE A 448 48.17 17.42 40.68
N MET A 449 46.84 17.52 40.66
CA MET A 449 45.98 17.92 41.79
C MET A 449 44.50 17.76 41.41
#